data_AF-A0A919VLQ8-F1
#
_entry.id   AF-A0A919VLQ8-F1
#
_cell.length_a   1.000
_cell.length_b   1.000
_cell.length_c   1.000
_cell.angle_alpha   90.00
_cell.angle_beta   90.00
_cell.angle_gamma   90.00
#
_symmetry.space_group_name_H-M   'P 1'
#
loop_
_entity.id
_entity.type
_entity.pdbx_description
1 polymer ?
#
loop_
_entity_poly.entity_id
_entity_poly.type
_entity_poly.pdbx_seq_one_letter_code
_entity_poly.pdbx_strand_id
1 'polypeptide(L)'
;MRRTFTLLALAGLGGAALLVLPHASASAVPDTTPALVATGTDALRVVWHGSAPRRLHEQVSTLGRWAEATTFTGARPLDDTSGVGLGADPASGQVLAATVADEQVWVRTAAGGPWSGLGGSATGAPAVAGLGGGAFAVVVRDDEGTVRVRQLRGGRWSGWSSLGGRFSTSPAAVGRSGSLVIAVAGRDRKVRTTVVTGGRPSGWRDTGVVSTATPGLAAEPGTGRLHLITRNRDLTPSARVSVNGARTWGRATRLDGRLGSGIAAASGAAGTVDIAALGLDGRAVQSSLRSGRWSDFRLIAASTATVLPETAVTAVTGDPAGRQTLRFAPDARLPRPGEILAATSTPVTPHGLLVKVRSVDGRTVEAMPARLTEAIPEGTIDETFTLGAGGVTARSAGDPVVQPIRQTVPCSGGATAEITGSVSIAPRFDLDASWTSRGVSAVSFTGTLTEDVQLKTSINGSGSCSLKETALLAAPIRFQPVTFSVGPVPVVITPELQLYLDATGSVRAALATSAGQTASVTAGLAYRDGTVRPVADFSARFTYQPPTVSRNATAQAGVSPKFSFLISGVPGPRLSSRASVRLGGTPQWTLEAGLTAGVRLAVPQLGVDHGRDDVVRYEQALATSSSPATTPVGG
;
A
#
# COMPACT_ATOMS: atom_id res chain seq x y z
N MET A 1 -43.01 61.62 -1.89
CA MET A 1 -43.73 62.14 -0.71
C MET A 1 -43.19 61.41 0.52
N ARG A 2 -42.29 62.03 1.31
CA ARG A 2 -42.58 62.60 2.65
C ARG A 2 -43.33 61.59 3.53
N ARG A 3 -42.69 60.94 4.53
CA ARG A 3 -42.66 61.33 5.98
C ARG A 3 -42.44 60.01 6.77
N THR A 4 -41.85 59.86 7.95
CA THR A 4 -41.14 60.68 8.95
C THR A 4 -40.45 59.66 9.89
N PHE A 5 -39.24 59.96 10.35
CA PHE A 5 -38.60 59.26 11.47
C PHE A 5 -39.40 59.47 12.76
N THR A 6 -39.63 58.42 13.54
CA THR A 6 -39.92 58.55 14.98
C THR A 6 -38.90 57.69 15.73
N LEU A 7 -37.92 58.37 16.35
CA LEU A 7 -37.09 57.81 17.41
C LEU A 7 -37.97 57.60 18.65
N LEU A 8 -37.93 56.41 19.23
CA LEU A 8 -38.16 56.23 20.66
C LEU A 8 -36.90 55.59 21.24
N ALA A 9 -36.15 56.39 22.01
CA ALA A 9 -35.12 55.89 22.89
C ALA A 9 -35.77 55.56 24.25
N LEU A 10 -35.60 54.33 24.73
CA LEU A 10 -35.65 54.03 26.15
C LEU A 10 -34.47 53.13 26.52
N ALA A 11 -33.82 53.54 27.59
CA ALA A 11 -32.56 53.04 28.10
C ALA A 11 -32.69 51.71 28.87
N GLY A 12 -31.59 50.97 28.88
CA GLY A 12 -31.14 50.20 30.03
C GLY A 12 -31.80 48.83 30.24
N LEU A 13 -31.07 47.77 29.89
CA LEU A 13 -30.63 46.71 30.81
C LEU A 13 -29.91 45.63 29.98
N GLY A 14 -28.79 45.15 30.51
CA GLY A 14 -27.91 44.20 29.84
C GLY A 14 -28.63 42.91 29.43
N GLY A 15 -28.47 42.54 28.17
CA GLY A 15 -29.01 41.31 27.61
C GLY A 15 -28.29 41.01 26.31
N ALA A 16 -27.62 39.86 26.25
CA ALA A 16 -26.87 39.39 25.11
C ALA A 16 -27.68 39.56 23.80
N ALA A 17 -27.07 40.20 22.80
CA ALA A 17 -27.60 40.22 21.44
C ALA A 17 -27.58 38.77 20.90
N LEU A 18 -28.73 38.13 20.97
CA LEU A 18 -29.02 36.87 20.29
C LEU A 18 -29.05 37.19 18.79
N LEU A 19 -27.91 37.01 18.12
CA LEU A 19 -27.83 37.04 16.67
C LEU A 19 -28.62 35.83 16.15
N VAL A 20 -29.87 36.04 15.75
CA VAL A 20 -30.65 35.04 15.02
C VAL A 20 -30.06 34.96 13.61
N LEU A 21 -29.11 34.03 13.43
CA LEU A 21 -28.65 33.63 12.11
C LEU A 21 -29.80 32.91 11.40
N PRO A 22 -30.09 33.24 10.13
CA PRO A 22 -31.04 32.48 9.34
C PRO A 22 -30.51 31.05 9.20
N HIS A 23 -31.38 30.09 9.53
CA HIS A 23 -31.23 28.64 9.39
C HIS A 23 -30.15 28.24 8.39
N ALA A 24 -28.95 27.94 8.91
CA ALA A 24 -28.00 27.13 8.17
C ALA A 24 -28.70 25.79 7.93
N SER A 25 -29.11 25.56 6.68
CA SER A 25 -29.45 24.23 6.18
C SER A 25 -28.38 23.29 6.70
N ALA A 26 -28.78 22.26 7.44
CA ALA A 26 -27.87 21.31 8.08
C ALA A 26 -27.06 20.61 6.99
N SER A 27 -25.91 21.19 6.64
CA SER A 27 -24.88 20.56 5.81
C SER A 27 -24.60 19.20 6.45
N ALA A 28 -24.91 18.13 5.70
CA ALA A 28 -24.82 16.76 6.18
C ALA A 28 -23.40 16.49 6.65
N VAL A 29 -23.20 16.36 7.96
CA VAL A 29 -21.94 15.82 8.48
C VAL A 29 -21.82 14.40 7.91
N PRO A 30 -20.77 14.07 7.13
CA PRO A 30 -20.63 12.72 6.57
C PRO A 30 -20.57 11.71 7.71
N ASP A 31 -21.38 10.64 7.63
CA ASP A 31 -21.33 9.58 8.61
C ASP A 31 -20.06 8.77 8.38
N THR A 32 -19.16 8.77 9.36
CA THR A 32 -17.88 8.07 9.30
C THR A 32 -17.97 6.61 9.75
N THR A 33 -19.17 6.12 10.03
CA THR A 33 -19.40 4.72 10.40
C THR A 33 -18.95 3.80 9.25
N PRO A 34 -18.04 2.84 9.49
CA PRO A 34 -17.68 1.85 8.50
C PRO A 34 -18.90 1.04 8.03
N ALA A 35 -18.84 0.43 6.86
CA ALA A 35 -19.74 -0.62 6.44
C ALA A 35 -19.06 -1.97 6.69
N LEU A 36 -19.73 -2.90 7.36
CA LEU A 36 -19.22 -4.24 7.62
C LEU A 36 -20.28 -5.27 7.26
N VAL A 37 -19.88 -6.33 6.56
CA VAL A 37 -20.77 -7.44 6.22
C VAL A 37 -20.04 -8.78 6.33
N ALA A 38 -20.76 -9.82 6.75
CA ALA A 38 -20.27 -11.19 6.69
C ALA A 38 -20.64 -11.81 5.34
N THR A 39 -19.64 -12.32 4.62
CA THR A 39 -19.80 -12.99 3.32
C THR A 39 -19.74 -14.51 3.44
N GLY A 40 -19.48 -15.02 4.64
CA GLY A 40 -19.43 -16.43 5.00
C GLY A 40 -19.28 -16.59 6.52
N THR A 41 -19.05 -17.81 6.99
CA THR A 41 -18.94 -18.11 8.43
C THR A 41 -17.76 -17.39 9.11
N ASP A 42 -16.62 -17.31 8.41
CA ASP A 42 -15.40 -16.61 8.86
C ASP A 42 -14.85 -15.67 7.78
N ALA A 43 -15.74 -15.15 6.94
CA ALA A 43 -15.39 -14.20 5.90
C ALA A 43 -16.14 -12.88 6.10
N LEU A 44 -15.40 -11.78 6.10
CA LEU A 44 -15.93 -10.42 6.29
C LEU A 44 -15.50 -9.52 5.14
N ARG A 45 -16.26 -8.47 4.90
CA ARG A 45 -15.87 -7.37 4.03
C ARG A 45 -16.18 -6.07 4.74
N VAL A 46 -15.19 -5.17 4.79
CA VAL A 46 -15.31 -3.87 5.43
C VAL A 46 -14.98 -2.77 4.43
N VAL A 47 -15.75 -1.69 4.49
CA VAL A 47 -15.49 -0.45 3.76
C VAL A 47 -15.51 0.71 4.74
N TRP A 48 -14.56 1.63 4.66
CA TRP A 48 -14.51 2.78 5.56
C TRP A 48 -13.91 4.00 4.86
N HIS A 49 -14.22 5.18 5.39
CA HIS A 49 -13.58 6.41 4.94
C HIS A 49 -12.17 6.53 5.55
N GLY A 50 -11.18 6.77 4.70
CA GLY A 50 -9.84 7.15 5.11
C GLY A 50 -9.80 8.55 5.74
N SER A 51 -8.74 8.82 6.49
CA SER A 51 -8.55 10.11 7.17
C SER A 51 -8.20 11.25 6.19
N ALA A 52 -7.48 10.97 5.10
CA ALA A 52 -7.25 11.86 3.97
C ALA A 52 -6.44 11.14 2.85
N PRO A 53 -6.75 11.35 1.55
CA PRO A 53 -7.99 11.95 1.04
C PRO A 53 -9.22 11.12 1.47
N ARG A 54 -10.44 11.65 1.38
CA ARG A 54 -11.73 11.00 1.75
C ARG A 54 -12.09 9.75 0.92
N ARG A 55 -11.07 9.02 0.46
CA ARG A 55 -11.21 7.76 -0.27
C ARG A 55 -11.85 6.73 0.63
N LEU A 56 -12.72 5.95 0.02
CA LEU A 56 -13.23 4.74 0.61
C LEU A 56 -12.19 3.65 0.42
N HIS A 57 -11.81 3.05 1.53
CA HIS A 57 -10.98 1.85 1.54
C HIS A 57 -11.89 0.64 1.67
N GLU A 58 -11.46 -0.47 1.09
CA GLU A 58 -12.11 -1.75 1.18
C GLU A 58 -11.10 -2.82 1.57
N GLN A 59 -11.50 -3.73 2.46
CA GLN A 59 -10.70 -4.88 2.84
C GLN A 59 -11.61 -6.09 3.02
N VAL A 60 -11.10 -7.26 2.66
CA VAL A 60 -11.79 -8.55 2.82
C VAL A 60 -11.02 -9.39 3.83
N SER A 61 -11.73 -10.02 4.75
CA SER A 61 -11.19 -11.00 5.68
C SER A 61 -11.59 -12.39 5.26
N THR A 62 -10.64 -13.32 5.27
CA THR A 62 -10.87 -14.74 5.00
C THR A 62 -10.26 -15.54 6.14
N LEU A 63 -11.05 -16.43 6.77
CA LEU A 63 -10.64 -17.18 7.96
C LEU A 63 -10.17 -16.25 9.10
N GLY A 64 -10.82 -15.09 9.24
CA GLY A 64 -10.51 -14.09 10.26
C GLY A 64 -9.24 -13.27 10.04
N ARG A 65 -8.59 -13.36 8.87
CA ARG A 65 -7.41 -12.54 8.51
C ARG A 65 -7.76 -11.53 7.43
N TRP A 66 -7.49 -10.25 7.68
CA TRP A 66 -7.69 -9.18 6.71
C TRP A 66 -6.61 -9.18 5.63
N ALA A 67 -7.03 -9.14 4.36
CA ALA A 67 -6.18 -8.88 3.18
C ALA A 67 -5.73 -7.40 3.15
N GLU A 68 -4.98 -6.96 2.14
CA GLU A 68 -4.61 -5.54 2.01
C GLU A 68 -5.84 -4.63 1.81
N ALA A 69 -5.79 -3.41 2.34
CA ALA A 69 -6.79 -2.39 2.06
C ALA A 69 -6.63 -1.86 0.63
N THR A 70 -7.64 -2.05 -0.21
CA THR A 70 -7.70 -1.51 -1.57
C THR A 70 -8.58 -0.27 -1.62
N THR A 71 -8.49 0.52 -2.69
CA THR A 71 -9.48 1.58 -2.92
C THR A 71 -10.81 0.95 -3.35
N PHE A 72 -11.91 1.38 -2.75
CA PHE A 72 -13.24 0.98 -3.17
C PHE A 72 -13.58 1.66 -4.52
N THR A 73 -13.34 0.97 -5.65
CA THR A 73 -13.47 1.52 -7.02
C THR A 73 -14.86 1.32 -7.64
N GLY A 74 -15.29 2.19 -8.56
CA GLY A 74 -16.51 2.08 -9.41
C GLY A 74 -17.18 3.44 -9.73
N ALA A 75 -17.38 3.77 -11.01
CA ALA A 75 -17.64 5.14 -11.52
C ALA A 75 -18.99 5.80 -11.14
N ARG A 76 -18.95 6.69 -10.14
CA ARG A 76 -19.49 8.08 -10.04
C ARG A 76 -18.72 8.75 -8.86
N PRO A 77 -18.59 10.08 -8.77
CA PRO A 77 -17.57 10.72 -7.92
C PRO A 77 -17.82 10.40 -6.44
N LEU A 78 -16.95 9.56 -5.86
CA LEU A 78 -17.00 9.16 -4.45
C LEU A 78 -16.42 10.25 -3.53
N ASP A 79 -16.19 11.44 -4.06
CA ASP A 79 -15.53 12.54 -3.35
C ASP A 79 -16.51 13.31 -2.43
N ASP A 80 -17.83 13.11 -2.59
CA ASP A 80 -18.89 13.74 -1.76
C ASP A 80 -20.01 12.77 -1.31
N THR A 81 -19.68 11.48 -1.11
CA THR A 81 -20.66 10.56 -0.52
C THR A 81 -20.81 10.80 1.00
N SER A 82 -22.04 10.69 1.49
CA SER A 82 -22.33 10.73 2.94
C SER A 82 -22.14 9.40 3.66
N GLY A 83 -21.68 8.35 2.96
CA GLY A 83 -21.29 7.05 3.50
C GLY A 83 -21.67 5.85 2.62
N VAL A 84 -21.18 4.66 2.96
CA VAL A 84 -21.44 3.38 2.26
C VAL A 84 -22.19 2.40 3.16
N GLY A 85 -23.07 1.61 2.57
CA GLY A 85 -23.70 0.44 3.19
C GLY A 85 -23.37 -0.83 2.42
N LEU A 86 -23.16 -1.94 3.13
CA LEU A 86 -22.92 -3.27 2.56
C LEU A 86 -23.94 -4.26 3.09
N GLY A 87 -24.44 -5.13 2.23
CA GLY A 87 -25.26 -6.28 2.60
C GLY A 87 -24.89 -7.48 1.75
N ALA A 88 -24.96 -8.66 2.34
CA ALA A 88 -24.60 -9.90 1.67
C ALA A 88 -25.74 -10.90 1.77
N ASP A 89 -25.91 -11.71 0.73
CA ASP A 89 -26.71 -12.92 0.78
C ASP A 89 -25.76 -14.12 0.96
N PRO A 90 -25.66 -14.70 2.16
CA PRO A 90 -24.73 -15.79 2.44
C PRO A 90 -25.00 -17.04 1.61
N ALA A 91 -26.23 -17.23 1.12
CA ALA A 91 -26.60 -18.41 0.33
C ALA A 91 -26.07 -18.34 -1.11
N SER A 92 -25.98 -17.14 -1.68
CA SER A 92 -25.48 -16.91 -3.04
C SER A 92 -24.08 -16.31 -3.10
N GLY A 93 -23.54 -15.85 -1.97
CA GLY A 93 -22.28 -15.09 -1.90
C GLY A 93 -22.39 -13.67 -2.48
N GLN A 94 -23.58 -13.24 -2.90
CA GLN A 94 -23.80 -11.94 -3.52
C GLN A 94 -23.65 -10.81 -2.49
N VAL A 95 -22.91 -9.76 -2.84
CA VAL A 95 -22.78 -8.54 -2.03
C VAL A 95 -23.38 -7.36 -2.77
N LEU A 96 -24.30 -6.66 -2.11
CA LEU A 96 -24.84 -5.39 -2.57
C LEU A 96 -24.19 -4.25 -1.79
N ALA A 97 -23.66 -3.27 -2.52
CA ALA A 97 -23.21 -2.02 -1.94
C ALA A 97 -24.20 -0.90 -2.30
N ALA A 98 -24.44 -0.01 -1.34
CA ALA A 98 -25.22 1.20 -1.52
C ALA A 98 -24.40 2.42 -1.07
N THR A 99 -24.61 3.56 -1.72
CA THR A 99 -24.02 4.85 -1.33
C THR A 99 -25.05 5.95 -1.54
N VAL A 100 -24.87 7.07 -0.86
CA VAL A 100 -25.67 8.28 -1.05
C VAL A 100 -24.76 9.36 -1.61
N ALA A 101 -25.11 9.89 -2.78
CA ALA A 101 -24.40 10.97 -3.47
C ALA A 101 -25.42 11.85 -4.20
N ASP A 102 -25.23 13.17 -4.15
CA ASP A 102 -26.19 14.15 -4.67
C ASP A 102 -27.60 13.99 -4.08
N GLU A 103 -27.67 13.64 -2.79
CA GLU A 103 -28.90 13.25 -2.07
C GLU A 103 -29.65 12.04 -2.65
N GLN A 104 -29.11 11.41 -3.70
CA GLN A 104 -29.68 10.23 -4.34
C GLN A 104 -29.01 8.95 -3.84
N VAL A 105 -29.78 7.86 -3.83
CA VAL A 105 -29.27 6.54 -3.47
C VAL A 105 -28.79 5.81 -4.71
N TRP A 106 -27.60 5.22 -4.63
CA TRP A 106 -26.98 4.44 -5.69
C TRP A 106 -26.67 3.04 -5.18
N VAL A 107 -26.82 2.02 -6.04
CA VAL A 107 -26.51 0.62 -5.70
C VAL A 107 -25.69 -0.09 -6.77
N ARG A 108 -24.97 -1.12 -6.34
CA ARG A 108 -24.30 -2.09 -7.22
C ARG A 108 -24.29 -3.47 -6.58
N THR A 109 -24.24 -4.52 -7.40
CA THR A 109 -24.26 -5.93 -6.99
C THR A 109 -22.95 -6.67 -7.28
N ALA A 110 -21.99 -6.02 -7.95
CA ALA A 110 -20.66 -6.54 -8.23
C ALA A 110 -19.59 -5.51 -7.86
N ALA A 111 -18.50 -5.98 -7.25
CA ALA A 111 -17.33 -5.14 -6.97
C ALA A 111 -16.77 -4.56 -8.28
N GLY A 112 -16.47 -3.26 -8.30
CA GLY A 112 -16.02 -2.57 -9.52
C GLY A 112 -17.07 -2.40 -10.63
N GLY A 113 -18.28 -2.95 -10.48
CA GLY A 113 -19.37 -2.84 -11.45
C GLY A 113 -20.05 -1.45 -11.48
N PRO A 114 -20.89 -1.19 -12.49
CA PRO A 114 -21.57 0.10 -12.65
C PRO A 114 -22.60 0.36 -11.54
N TRP A 115 -22.71 1.62 -11.15
CA TRP A 115 -23.74 2.07 -10.20
C TRP A 115 -25.08 2.30 -10.89
N SER A 116 -26.15 1.83 -10.26
CA SER A 116 -27.53 2.06 -10.68
C SER A 116 -28.22 3.01 -9.69
N GLY A 117 -28.83 4.07 -10.22
CA GLY A 117 -29.57 5.04 -9.40
C GLY A 117 -30.89 4.44 -8.90
N LEU A 118 -31.12 4.48 -7.60
CA LEU A 118 -32.40 4.20 -6.98
C LEU A 118 -33.21 5.47 -6.69
N GLY A 119 -32.67 6.64 -7.04
CA GLY A 119 -33.30 7.93 -6.75
C GLY A 119 -33.53 8.15 -5.25
N GLY A 120 -34.49 9.01 -4.92
CA GLY A 120 -34.91 9.29 -3.55
C GLY A 120 -34.27 10.56 -2.98
N SER A 121 -34.51 10.83 -1.71
CA SER A 121 -33.80 11.87 -0.94
C SER A 121 -33.29 11.19 0.32
N ALA A 122 -31.97 11.26 0.53
CA ALA A 122 -31.27 10.58 1.61
C ALA A 122 -30.09 11.43 2.11
N THR A 123 -29.82 11.33 3.42
CA THR A 123 -28.68 11.94 4.09
C THR A 123 -28.02 10.95 5.05
N GLY A 124 -26.68 10.90 5.04
CA GLY A 124 -25.88 9.96 5.82
C GLY A 124 -25.66 8.61 5.12
N ALA A 125 -24.99 7.67 5.80
CA ALA A 125 -24.72 6.34 5.25
C ALA A 125 -26.01 5.51 5.09
N PRO A 126 -26.21 4.81 3.95
CA PRO A 126 -27.30 3.85 3.80
C PRO A 126 -27.00 2.55 4.57
N ALA A 127 -28.04 1.84 5.02
CA ALA A 127 -27.91 0.46 5.51
C ALA A 127 -28.44 -0.52 4.47
N VAL A 128 -27.73 -1.64 4.28
CA VAL A 128 -28.13 -2.69 3.34
C VAL A 128 -28.25 -4.00 4.09
N ALA A 129 -29.39 -4.67 3.95
CA ALA A 129 -29.65 -5.96 4.57
C ALA A 129 -29.89 -7.04 3.50
N GLY A 130 -29.17 -8.17 3.60
CA GLY A 130 -29.52 -9.38 2.87
C GLY A 130 -30.73 -10.05 3.52
N LEU A 131 -31.72 -10.44 2.71
CA LEU A 131 -32.95 -11.09 3.16
C LEU A 131 -33.00 -12.59 2.78
N GLY A 132 -31.96 -13.08 2.09
CA GLY A 132 -31.85 -14.44 1.57
C GLY A 132 -32.44 -14.60 0.16
N GLY A 133 -31.89 -15.52 -0.62
CA GLY A 133 -32.41 -15.87 -1.96
C GLY A 133 -32.29 -14.73 -2.98
N GLY A 134 -31.19 -13.98 -2.93
CA GLY A 134 -30.94 -12.81 -3.79
C GLY A 134 -31.79 -11.58 -3.44
N ALA A 135 -32.56 -11.60 -2.36
CA ALA A 135 -33.34 -10.46 -1.91
C ALA A 135 -32.54 -9.54 -0.98
N PHE A 136 -32.70 -8.23 -1.16
CA PHE A 136 -32.01 -7.20 -0.36
C PHE A 136 -32.98 -6.10 0.06
N ALA A 137 -32.63 -5.35 1.10
CA ALA A 137 -33.28 -4.10 1.46
C ALA A 137 -32.24 -2.99 1.62
N VAL A 138 -32.54 -1.81 1.08
CA VAL A 138 -31.77 -0.58 1.29
C VAL A 138 -32.60 0.34 2.17
N VAL A 139 -32.01 0.80 3.26
CA VAL A 139 -32.64 1.65 4.26
C VAL A 139 -31.84 2.95 4.36
N VAL A 140 -32.53 4.07 4.26
CA VAL A 140 -31.93 5.41 4.33
C VAL A 140 -32.73 6.29 5.27
N ARG A 141 -32.15 7.42 5.65
CA ARG A 141 -32.82 8.50 6.35
C ARG A 141 -32.80 9.73 5.43
N ASP A 142 -33.90 10.46 5.32
CA ASP A 142 -33.90 11.77 4.66
C ASP A 142 -33.42 12.89 5.60
N ASP A 143 -33.29 14.10 5.09
CA ASP A 143 -32.87 15.29 5.84
C ASP A 143 -33.84 15.63 7.00
N GLU A 144 -35.14 15.35 6.86
CA GLU A 144 -36.11 15.53 7.95
C GLU A 144 -36.03 14.47 9.06
N GLY A 145 -35.23 13.43 8.83
CA GLY A 145 -35.00 12.34 9.78
C GLY A 145 -35.96 11.16 9.62
N THR A 146 -36.77 11.13 8.57
CA THR A 146 -37.67 10.04 8.24
C THR A 146 -36.87 8.88 7.66
N VAL A 147 -37.14 7.67 8.14
CA VAL A 147 -36.51 6.47 7.60
C VAL A 147 -37.33 5.94 6.44
N ARG A 148 -36.67 5.60 5.34
CA ARG A 148 -37.28 5.05 4.12
C ARG A 148 -36.61 3.73 3.76
N VAL A 149 -37.38 2.81 3.18
CA VAL A 149 -36.89 1.50 2.75
C VAL A 149 -37.28 1.21 1.31
N ARG A 150 -36.38 0.56 0.58
CA ARG A 150 -36.61 0.01 -0.75
C ARG A 150 -36.11 -1.43 -0.80
N GLN A 151 -36.88 -2.36 -1.34
CA GLN A 151 -36.56 -3.79 -1.32
C GLN A 151 -36.40 -4.36 -2.73
N LEU A 152 -35.38 -5.21 -2.91
CA LEU A 152 -35.15 -6.02 -4.10
C LEU A 152 -35.70 -7.42 -3.84
N ARG A 153 -36.67 -7.87 -4.65
CA ARG A 153 -37.23 -9.23 -4.60
C ARG A 153 -37.47 -9.73 -6.01
N GLY A 154 -37.07 -10.97 -6.32
CA GLY A 154 -37.23 -11.55 -7.65
C GLY A 154 -36.62 -10.69 -8.77
N GLY A 155 -35.47 -10.05 -8.49
CA GLY A 155 -34.79 -9.17 -9.44
C GLY A 155 -35.44 -7.80 -9.66
N ARG A 156 -36.52 -7.45 -8.93
CA ARG A 156 -37.23 -6.17 -9.07
C ARG A 156 -37.18 -5.35 -7.79
N TRP A 157 -36.85 -4.06 -7.93
CA TRP A 157 -36.92 -3.09 -6.84
C TRP A 157 -38.36 -2.61 -6.63
N SER A 158 -38.81 -2.55 -5.38
CA SER A 158 -40.04 -1.84 -4.99
C SER A 158 -39.91 -0.33 -5.21
N GLY A 159 -40.97 0.44 -4.97
CA GLY A 159 -40.84 1.88 -4.69
C GLY A 159 -40.21 2.16 -3.32
N TRP A 160 -39.88 3.42 -3.04
CA TRP A 160 -39.50 3.88 -1.70
C TRP A 160 -40.74 3.92 -0.79
N SER A 161 -40.66 3.26 0.36
CA SER A 161 -41.70 3.28 1.39
C SER A 161 -41.22 4.03 2.62
N SER A 162 -42.02 4.98 3.09
CA SER A 162 -41.74 5.69 4.35
C SER A 162 -42.08 4.81 5.55
N LEU A 163 -41.15 4.76 6.51
CA LEU A 163 -41.35 4.12 7.82
C LEU A 163 -41.62 5.17 8.92
N GLY A 164 -41.68 6.46 8.57
CA GLY A 164 -41.87 7.55 9.52
C GLY A 164 -40.68 7.75 10.46
N GLY A 165 -40.93 8.50 11.53
CA GLY A 165 -39.95 8.84 12.57
C GLY A 165 -39.15 10.11 12.28
N ARG A 166 -38.43 10.59 13.30
CA ARG A 166 -37.52 11.75 13.23
C ARG A 166 -36.22 11.39 13.93
N PHE A 167 -35.29 10.86 13.15
CA PHE A 167 -34.02 10.34 13.62
C PHE A 167 -32.85 11.24 13.27
N SER A 168 -31.71 11.04 13.93
CA SER A 168 -30.52 11.87 13.71
C SER A 168 -29.25 11.09 13.36
N THR A 169 -29.26 9.77 13.47
CA THR A 169 -28.17 8.91 13.00
C THR A 169 -28.56 8.19 11.73
N SER A 170 -27.58 7.63 11.02
CA SER A 170 -27.88 6.64 9.99
C SER A 170 -28.56 5.40 10.57
N PRO A 171 -29.33 4.67 9.75
CA PRO A 171 -29.91 3.40 10.16
C PRO A 171 -28.87 2.29 10.20
N ALA A 172 -29.16 1.25 10.99
CA ALA A 172 -28.57 -0.08 10.83
C ALA A 172 -29.69 -1.09 10.56
N ALA A 173 -29.45 -2.03 9.64
CA ALA A 173 -30.49 -2.93 9.16
C ALA A 173 -29.96 -4.35 8.94
N VAL A 174 -30.76 -5.35 9.32
CA VAL A 174 -30.41 -6.78 9.15
C VAL A 174 -31.62 -7.59 8.70
N GLY A 175 -31.36 -8.63 7.91
CA GLY A 175 -32.35 -9.66 7.64
C GLY A 175 -32.46 -10.63 8.81
N ARG A 176 -33.69 -11.06 9.11
CA ARG A 176 -33.97 -12.09 10.12
C ARG A 176 -35.20 -12.89 9.68
N SER A 177 -34.98 -14.14 9.27
CA SER A 177 -36.05 -15.09 8.94
C SER A 177 -37.13 -14.50 8.01
N GLY A 178 -36.71 -13.87 6.90
CA GLY A 178 -37.61 -13.25 5.91
C GLY A 178 -38.20 -11.88 6.29
N SER A 179 -37.90 -11.38 7.49
CA SER A 179 -38.22 -10.02 7.94
C SER A 179 -36.97 -9.13 7.95
N LEU A 180 -37.18 -7.83 7.91
CA LEU A 180 -36.13 -6.81 8.05
C LEU A 180 -36.25 -6.18 9.43
N VAL A 181 -35.14 -6.07 10.16
CA VAL A 181 -35.08 -5.36 11.45
C VAL A 181 -34.19 -4.14 11.28
N ILE A 182 -34.66 -2.98 11.73
CA ILE A 182 -33.95 -1.70 11.61
C ILE A 182 -33.79 -1.10 13.00
N ALA A 183 -32.60 -0.56 13.29
CA ALA A 183 -32.29 0.20 14.49
C ALA A 183 -31.76 1.59 14.12
N VAL A 184 -32.26 2.64 14.77
CA VAL A 184 -31.84 4.03 14.51
C VAL A 184 -31.91 4.84 15.81
N ALA A 185 -31.00 5.79 16.03
CA ALA A 185 -31.06 6.69 17.17
C ALA A 185 -31.64 8.07 16.81
N GLY A 186 -32.50 8.59 17.69
CA GLY A 186 -33.06 9.94 17.57
C GLY A 186 -32.15 11.01 18.17
N ARG A 187 -32.57 12.29 18.05
CA ARG A 187 -31.88 13.43 18.69
C ARG A 187 -31.86 13.31 20.22
N ASP A 188 -32.83 12.60 20.78
CA ASP A 188 -32.91 12.20 22.18
C ASP A 188 -31.92 11.08 22.56
N ARG A 189 -31.09 10.63 21.61
CA ARG A 189 -30.13 9.52 21.70
C ARG A 189 -30.77 8.16 21.92
N LYS A 190 -32.09 8.07 21.97
CA LYS A 190 -32.79 6.81 22.20
C LYS A 190 -32.76 5.99 20.92
N VAL A 191 -32.31 4.74 21.05
CA VAL A 191 -32.35 3.77 19.96
C VAL A 191 -33.77 3.24 19.86
N ARG A 192 -34.35 3.32 18.66
CA ARG A 192 -35.65 2.73 18.34
C ARG A 192 -35.48 1.63 17.31
N THR A 193 -36.30 0.59 17.41
CA THR A 193 -36.34 -0.50 16.44
C THR A 193 -37.69 -0.64 15.77
N THR A 194 -37.70 -1.10 14.53
CA THR A 194 -38.91 -1.52 13.80
C THR A 194 -38.64 -2.82 13.07
N VAL A 195 -39.68 -3.63 12.91
CA VAL A 195 -39.65 -4.87 12.12
C VAL A 195 -40.55 -4.69 10.91
N VAL A 196 -40.02 -4.95 9.73
CA VAL A 196 -40.76 -4.91 8.46
C VAL A 196 -40.95 -6.33 7.95
N THR A 197 -42.21 -6.75 7.86
CA THR A 197 -42.62 -8.08 7.38
C THR A 197 -43.58 -7.91 6.21
N GLY A 198 -43.29 -8.52 5.06
CA GLY A 198 -44.13 -8.36 3.86
C GLY A 198 -44.32 -6.90 3.41
N GLY A 199 -43.30 -6.05 3.61
CA GLY A 199 -43.36 -4.62 3.30
C GLY A 199 -44.11 -3.76 4.32
N ARG A 200 -44.64 -4.34 5.40
CA ARG A 200 -45.40 -3.61 6.44
C ARG A 200 -44.56 -3.43 7.71
N PRO A 201 -44.35 -2.19 8.20
CA PRO A 201 -43.65 -1.95 9.45
C PRO A 201 -44.53 -2.19 10.68
N SER A 202 -43.92 -2.68 11.76
CA SER A 202 -44.56 -2.85 13.07
C SER A 202 -44.76 -1.55 13.87
N GLY A 203 -44.34 -0.41 13.31
CA GLY A 203 -44.12 0.84 14.03
C GLY A 203 -42.80 0.87 14.82
N TRP A 204 -42.31 2.09 15.13
CA TRP A 204 -41.10 2.31 15.91
C TRP A 204 -41.32 2.04 17.39
N ARG A 205 -40.40 1.28 18.00
CA ARG A 205 -40.41 0.94 19.43
C ARG A 205 -39.18 1.50 20.10
N ASP A 206 -39.36 2.19 21.22
CA ASP A 206 -38.26 2.60 22.10
C ASP A 206 -37.66 1.35 22.75
N THR A 207 -36.34 1.22 22.66
CA THR A 207 -35.61 0.07 23.24
C THR A 207 -35.20 0.29 24.69
N GLY A 208 -35.31 1.51 25.20
CA GLY A 208 -34.72 1.93 26.47
C GLY A 208 -33.19 2.05 26.43
N VAL A 209 -32.56 1.82 25.28
CA VAL A 209 -31.11 1.92 25.07
C VAL A 209 -30.78 3.27 24.46
N VAL A 210 -29.65 3.86 24.86
CA VAL A 210 -29.14 5.11 24.28
C VAL A 210 -27.87 4.85 23.48
N SER A 211 -27.68 5.61 22.40
CA SER A 211 -26.45 5.64 21.61
C SER A 211 -26.10 7.07 21.21
N THR A 212 -24.82 7.41 21.25
CA THR A 212 -24.31 8.72 20.81
C THR A 212 -23.87 8.76 19.35
N ALA A 213 -24.01 7.65 18.64
CA ALA A 213 -23.70 7.51 17.21
C ALA A 213 -24.58 6.42 16.58
N THR A 214 -24.43 6.23 15.28
CA THR A 214 -25.06 5.14 14.51
C THR A 214 -24.85 3.80 15.24
N PRO A 215 -25.94 3.13 15.68
CA PRO A 215 -25.85 1.86 16.39
C PRO A 215 -25.50 0.72 15.41
N GLY A 216 -24.78 -0.30 15.89
CA GLY A 216 -24.54 -1.54 15.16
C GLY A 216 -25.66 -2.55 15.41
N LEU A 217 -26.10 -3.24 14.36
CA LEU A 217 -27.10 -4.31 14.45
C LEU A 217 -26.60 -5.53 13.67
N ALA A 218 -26.61 -6.71 14.31
CA ALA A 218 -26.29 -7.98 13.67
C ALA A 218 -27.36 -9.02 13.97
N ALA A 219 -27.60 -9.95 13.04
CA ALA A 219 -28.48 -11.10 13.23
C ALA A 219 -27.67 -12.39 13.05
N GLU A 220 -27.70 -13.27 14.05
CA GLU A 220 -27.07 -14.57 13.97
C GLU A 220 -27.82 -15.49 12.99
N PRO A 221 -27.13 -16.08 12.00
CA PRO A 221 -27.69 -17.11 11.14
C PRO A 221 -28.22 -18.31 11.95
N GLY A 222 -29.33 -18.90 11.50
CA GLY A 222 -29.96 -20.07 12.12
C GLY A 222 -30.77 -19.75 13.39
N THR A 223 -30.21 -19.00 14.34
CA THR A 223 -30.89 -18.68 15.61
C THR A 223 -31.82 -17.48 15.50
N GLY A 224 -31.53 -16.55 14.57
CA GLY A 224 -32.25 -15.28 14.45
C GLY A 224 -32.04 -14.35 15.65
N ARG A 225 -31.06 -14.64 16.51
CA ARG A 225 -30.71 -13.84 17.67
C ARG A 225 -30.08 -12.52 17.21
N LEU A 226 -30.57 -11.40 17.72
CA LEU A 226 -30.07 -10.08 17.33
C LEU A 226 -29.12 -9.51 18.36
N HIS A 227 -28.09 -8.81 17.88
CA HIS A 227 -27.15 -8.07 18.70
C HIS A 227 -27.23 -6.60 18.37
N LEU A 228 -27.43 -5.76 19.40
CA LEU A 228 -27.40 -4.32 19.31
C LEU A 228 -26.13 -3.82 20.00
N ILE A 229 -25.30 -3.11 19.25
CA ILE A 229 -24.06 -2.52 19.75
C ILE A 229 -24.20 -1.01 19.68
N THR A 230 -23.90 -0.33 20.78
CA THR A 230 -24.12 1.10 20.94
C THR A 230 -22.88 1.79 21.46
N ARG A 231 -22.73 3.08 21.12
CA ARG A 231 -21.68 3.93 21.69
C ARG A 231 -22.26 4.74 22.84
N ASN A 232 -21.71 4.55 24.04
CA ASN A 232 -22.09 5.28 25.23
C ASN A 232 -21.65 6.75 25.17
N ARG A 233 -22.02 7.55 26.18
CA ARG A 233 -21.59 8.97 26.28
C ARG A 233 -20.09 9.13 26.53
N ASP A 234 -19.48 8.17 27.20
CA ASP A 234 -18.03 8.11 27.44
C ASP A 234 -17.23 7.58 26.23
N LEU A 235 -17.93 7.35 25.10
CA LEU A 235 -17.42 6.78 23.85
C LEU A 235 -17.10 5.27 23.91
N THR A 236 -17.37 4.60 25.03
CA THR A 236 -17.19 3.15 25.14
C THR A 236 -18.30 2.40 24.39
N PRO A 237 -17.98 1.27 23.75
CA PRO A 237 -19.00 0.41 23.15
C PRO A 237 -19.71 -0.46 24.20
N SER A 238 -20.96 -0.81 23.92
CA SER A 238 -21.69 -1.81 24.69
C SER A 238 -22.58 -2.66 23.81
N ALA A 239 -22.46 -3.97 23.95
CA ALA A 239 -23.29 -4.95 23.26
C ALA A 239 -24.47 -5.39 24.13
N ARG A 240 -25.60 -5.68 23.48
CA ARG A 240 -26.80 -6.29 24.07
C ARG A 240 -27.34 -7.32 23.12
N VAL A 241 -27.94 -8.34 23.70
CA VAL A 241 -28.62 -9.36 22.92
C VAL A 241 -30.13 -9.18 23.04
N SER A 242 -30.85 -9.35 21.94
CA SER A 242 -32.30 -9.20 21.94
C SER A 242 -32.98 -10.25 22.81
N VAL A 243 -34.03 -9.83 23.49
CA VAL A 243 -35.02 -10.64 24.18
C VAL A 243 -36.35 -10.44 23.46
N ASN A 244 -37.12 -11.51 23.23
CA ASN A 244 -38.42 -11.47 22.54
C ASN A 244 -38.36 -10.88 21.11
N GLY A 245 -37.35 -11.25 20.32
CA GLY A 245 -37.31 -10.97 18.88
C GLY A 245 -37.24 -9.48 18.52
N ALA A 246 -36.28 -8.75 19.09
CA ALA A 246 -36.04 -7.30 18.95
C ALA A 246 -36.95 -6.37 19.76
N ARG A 247 -37.91 -6.91 20.52
CA ARG A 247 -38.84 -6.09 21.34
C ARG A 247 -38.20 -5.56 22.61
N THR A 248 -37.27 -6.31 23.18
CA THR A 248 -36.55 -5.96 24.41
C THR A 248 -35.09 -6.34 24.27
N TRP A 249 -34.22 -5.80 25.11
CA TRP A 249 -32.77 -6.02 25.06
C TRP A 249 -32.25 -6.39 26.43
N GLY A 250 -31.39 -7.41 26.47
CA GLY A 250 -30.79 -7.91 27.69
C GLY A 250 -29.77 -6.95 28.31
N ARG A 251 -29.09 -7.44 29.35
CA ARG A 251 -28.08 -6.67 30.07
C ARG A 251 -26.94 -6.24 29.13
N ALA A 252 -26.39 -5.06 29.43
CA ALA A 252 -25.21 -4.52 28.79
C ALA A 252 -23.96 -5.37 29.08
N THR A 253 -23.26 -5.78 28.02
CA THR A 253 -21.85 -6.14 28.10
C THR A 253 -21.04 -4.95 27.64
N ARG A 254 -20.24 -4.34 28.53
CA ARG A 254 -19.28 -3.31 28.12
C ARG A 254 -18.10 -3.95 27.42
N LEU A 255 -17.62 -3.30 26.38
CA LEU A 255 -16.40 -3.65 25.68
C LEU A 255 -15.36 -2.58 26.03
N ASP A 256 -14.11 -3.00 26.20
CA ASP A 256 -13.00 -2.09 26.46
C ASP A 256 -12.65 -1.27 25.20
N GLY A 257 -12.17 -0.04 25.38
CA GLY A 257 -11.83 0.86 24.28
C GLY A 257 -12.83 2.00 24.07
N ARG A 258 -12.47 2.96 23.20
CA ARG A 258 -13.26 4.16 22.90
C ARG A 258 -13.31 4.40 21.39
N LEU A 259 -14.50 4.72 20.87
CA LEU A 259 -14.76 4.80 19.43
C LEU A 259 -15.06 6.23 18.97
N GLY A 260 -14.47 6.62 17.84
CA GLY A 260 -14.65 7.93 17.20
C GLY A 260 -15.87 8.00 16.27
N SER A 261 -16.30 6.87 15.70
CA SER A 261 -17.46 6.79 14.80
C SER A 261 -18.66 6.07 15.44
N GLY A 262 -19.72 5.85 14.65
CA GLY A 262 -20.69 4.80 14.91
C GLY A 262 -20.10 3.40 14.67
N ILE A 263 -20.94 2.38 14.83
CA ILE A 263 -20.50 0.98 14.87
C ILE A 263 -21.23 0.21 13.78
N ALA A 264 -20.50 -0.50 12.92
CA ALA A 264 -21.07 -1.54 12.08
C ALA A 264 -20.92 -2.91 12.74
N ALA A 265 -21.89 -3.78 12.51
CA ALA A 265 -21.91 -5.12 13.08
C ALA A 265 -22.39 -6.13 12.04
N ALA A 266 -21.77 -7.31 12.03
CA ALA A 266 -22.14 -8.43 11.17
C ALA A 266 -22.03 -9.75 11.94
N SER A 267 -22.69 -10.79 11.44
CA SER A 267 -22.59 -12.14 11.99
C SER A 267 -22.59 -13.14 10.84
N GLY A 268 -21.57 -13.98 10.79
CA GLY A 268 -21.41 -15.03 9.76
C GLY A 268 -21.91 -16.41 10.21
N ALA A 269 -22.04 -16.63 11.52
CA ALA A 269 -22.41 -17.92 12.09
C ALA A 269 -23.13 -17.74 13.44
N ALA A 270 -23.81 -18.80 13.89
CA ALA A 270 -24.42 -18.82 15.21
C ALA A 270 -23.34 -18.58 16.29
N GLY A 271 -23.66 -17.73 17.28
CA GLY A 271 -22.73 -17.38 18.36
C GLY A 271 -21.55 -16.49 17.97
N THR A 272 -21.49 -15.97 16.73
CA THR A 272 -20.45 -15.04 16.29
C THR A 272 -21.00 -13.66 15.99
N VAL A 273 -20.26 -12.62 16.37
CA VAL A 273 -20.52 -11.23 15.94
C VAL A 273 -19.19 -10.56 15.70
N ASP A 274 -19.10 -9.76 14.65
CA ASP A 274 -17.95 -8.92 14.37
C ASP A 274 -18.41 -7.47 14.32
N ILE A 275 -17.64 -6.58 14.93
CA ILE A 275 -17.88 -5.14 14.88
C ILE A 275 -16.70 -4.41 14.28
N ALA A 276 -16.99 -3.36 13.52
CA ALA A 276 -16.01 -2.43 13.01
C ALA A 276 -16.42 -0.99 13.32
N ALA A 277 -15.45 -0.16 13.67
CA ALA A 277 -15.62 1.26 13.94
C ALA A 277 -14.31 1.99 13.66
N LEU A 278 -14.33 3.32 13.64
CA LEU A 278 -13.12 4.13 13.72
C LEU A 278 -12.76 4.37 15.18
N GLY A 279 -11.49 4.21 15.53
CA GLY A 279 -10.92 4.68 16.78
C GLY A 279 -10.95 6.20 16.90
N LEU A 280 -10.57 6.73 18.05
CA LEU A 280 -10.45 8.18 18.25
C LEU A 280 -9.35 8.81 17.37
N ASP A 281 -8.41 7.99 16.88
CA ASP A 281 -7.36 8.35 15.93
C ASP A 281 -7.81 8.26 14.46
N GLY A 282 -9.08 7.95 14.21
CA GLY A 282 -9.65 7.84 12.86
C GLY A 282 -9.29 6.54 12.14
N ARG A 283 -8.56 5.61 12.77
CA ARG A 283 -8.22 4.32 12.17
C ARG A 283 -9.34 3.31 12.37
N ALA A 284 -9.61 2.50 11.36
CA ALA A 284 -10.59 1.43 11.50
C ALA A 284 -10.06 0.38 12.51
N VAL A 285 -10.95 -0.13 13.37
CA VAL A 285 -10.68 -1.13 14.41
C VAL A 285 -11.79 -2.20 14.42
N GLN A 286 -11.43 -3.43 14.79
CA GLN A 286 -12.34 -4.57 14.91
C GLN A 286 -12.34 -5.15 16.32
N SER A 287 -13.49 -5.62 16.78
CA SER A 287 -13.61 -6.59 17.88
C SER A 287 -14.61 -7.69 17.50
N SER A 288 -14.43 -8.89 18.05
CA SER A 288 -15.21 -10.07 17.69
C SER A 288 -15.76 -10.76 18.93
N LEU A 289 -17.04 -11.12 18.91
CA LEU A 289 -17.66 -12.05 19.84
C LEU A 289 -17.44 -13.48 19.32
N ARG A 290 -16.80 -14.31 20.13
CA ARG A 290 -16.66 -15.76 19.92
C ARG A 290 -16.84 -16.48 21.24
N SER A 291 -17.56 -17.60 21.25
CA SER A 291 -17.81 -18.40 22.46
C SER A 291 -18.31 -17.57 23.65
N GLY A 292 -19.15 -16.57 23.39
CA GLY A 292 -19.72 -15.69 24.41
C GLY A 292 -18.77 -14.62 24.99
N ARG A 293 -17.55 -14.47 24.45
CA ARG A 293 -16.57 -13.45 24.89
C ARG A 293 -16.17 -12.53 23.75
N TRP A 294 -16.06 -11.23 24.06
CA TRP A 294 -15.53 -10.24 23.14
C TRP A 294 -14.01 -10.23 23.20
N SER A 295 -13.35 -10.08 22.05
CA SER A 295 -11.92 -9.79 21.97
C SER A 295 -11.63 -8.32 22.25
N ASP A 296 -10.38 -8.02 22.55
CA ASP A 296 -9.87 -6.63 22.49
C ASP A 296 -10.02 -6.06 21.08
N PHE A 297 -10.05 -4.72 20.98
CA PHE A 297 -10.03 -4.04 19.69
C PHE A 297 -8.65 -4.14 19.04
N ARG A 298 -8.64 -4.46 17.75
CA ARG A 298 -7.44 -4.54 16.90
C ARG A 298 -7.58 -3.61 15.70
N LEU A 299 -6.49 -3.04 15.20
CA LEU A 299 -6.52 -2.17 14.02
C LEU A 299 -6.91 -2.95 12.75
N ILE A 300 -7.75 -2.34 11.93
CA ILE A 300 -8.10 -2.72 10.55
C ILE A 300 -7.17 -1.96 9.56
N ALA A 301 -6.50 -0.86 9.96
CA ALA A 301 -5.45 -0.16 9.19
C ALA A 301 -4.50 0.67 10.09
N ALA A 302 -3.17 0.71 9.88
CA ALA A 302 -2.20 1.41 10.75
C ALA A 302 -1.19 2.31 10.00
N SER A 303 -1.38 3.65 9.99
CA SER A 303 -0.33 4.62 9.59
C SER A 303 -0.50 6.00 10.24
N THR A 304 0.59 6.73 10.45
CA THR A 304 0.74 8.05 11.09
C THR A 304 1.15 9.16 10.10
N ALA A 305 1.38 8.84 8.83
CA ALA A 305 1.80 9.81 7.82
C ALA A 305 0.61 10.40 7.04
N THR A 306 0.72 11.67 6.71
CA THR A 306 -0.19 12.39 5.80
C THR A 306 0.29 12.21 4.37
N VAL A 307 -0.52 11.58 3.52
CA VAL A 307 -0.24 11.49 2.09
C VAL A 307 -0.66 12.78 1.40
N LEU A 308 0.29 13.42 0.74
CA LEU A 308 0.07 14.64 0.00
C LEU A 308 -0.57 14.31 -1.36
N PRO A 309 -1.57 15.09 -1.83
CA PRO A 309 -2.02 14.99 -3.20
C PRO A 309 -0.88 15.39 -4.17
N GLU A 310 -0.91 14.88 -5.40
CA GLU A 310 0.15 15.07 -6.39
C GLU A 310 0.44 16.54 -6.71
N THR A 311 -0.55 17.43 -6.53
CA THR A 311 -0.44 18.87 -6.77
C THR A 311 -0.02 19.68 -5.54
N ALA A 312 0.14 19.06 -4.37
CA ALA A 312 0.37 19.79 -3.12
C ALA A 312 1.72 20.51 -3.09
N VAL A 313 2.74 19.91 -3.71
CA VAL A 313 4.11 20.39 -3.73
C VAL A 313 4.44 20.85 -5.15
N THR A 314 4.92 22.09 -5.24
CA THR A 314 5.26 22.76 -6.51
C THR A 314 6.76 22.80 -6.77
N ALA A 315 7.57 22.68 -5.73
CA ALA A 315 9.03 22.56 -5.84
C ALA A 315 9.61 21.83 -4.62
N VAL A 316 10.68 21.07 -4.84
CA VAL A 316 11.51 20.46 -3.81
C VAL A 316 12.96 20.80 -4.10
N THR A 317 13.69 21.25 -3.08
CA THR A 317 15.13 21.56 -3.17
C THR A 317 15.86 21.08 -1.91
N GLY A 318 17.17 20.91 -2.01
CA GLY A 318 18.01 20.41 -0.91
C GLY A 318 18.41 18.94 -1.10
N ASP A 319 19.01 18.37 -0.06
CA ASP A 319 19.50 16.99 -0.07
C ASP A 319 18.37 16.03 0.36
N PRO A 320 17.97 15.05 -0.47
CA PRO A 320 16.99 14.04 -0.10
C PRO A 320 17.34 13.25 1.17
N ALA A 321 18.63 13.06 1.46
CA ALA A 321 19.11 12.39 2.67
C ALA A 321 19.30 13.37 3.86
N GLY A 322 19.09 14.66 3.63
CA GLY A 322 19.35 15.73 4.57
C GLY A 322 18.19 16.74 4.64
N ARG A 323 18.53 18.02 4.79
CA ARG A 323 17.51 19.08 4.87
C ARG A 323 16.91 19.31 3.48
N GLN A 324 15.59 19.28 3.41
CA GLN A 324 14.81 19.58 2.22
C GLN A 324 13.91 20.79 2.45
N THR A 325 13.74 21.60 1.42
CA THR A 325 12.83 22.73 1.37
C THR A 325 11.74 22.45 0.34
N LEU A 326 10.49 22.35 0.80
CA LEU A 326 9.31 22.08 -0.01
C LEU A 326 8.52 23.38 -0.19
N ARG A 327 8.11 23.68 -1.42
CA ARG A 327 7.20 24.79 -1.71
C ARG A 327 5.81 24.27 -1.99
N PHE A 328 4.84 24.65 -1.16
CA PHE A 328 3.45 24.20 -1.28
C PHE A 328 2.64 25.07 -2.24
N ALA A 329 1.71 24.45 -2.96
CA ALA A 329 0.76 25.15 -3.82
C ALA A 329 -0.11 26.13 -2.99
N PRO A 330 -0.63 27.22 -3.58
CA PRO A 330 -1.42 28.23 -2.85
C PRO A 330 -2.71 27.71 -2.21
N ASP A 331 -3.28 26.65 -2.76
CA ASP A 331 -4.51 25.99 -2.33
C ASP A 331 -4.24 24.74 -1.45
N ALA A 332 -3.02 24.22 -1.45
CA ALA A 332 -2.65 23.05 -0.66
C ALA A 332 -2.75 23.30 0.85
N ARG A 333 -3.17 22.28 1.61
CA ARG A 333 -3.11 22.30 3.08
C ARG A 333 -1.64 22.42 3.51
N LEU A 334 -1.34 23.40 4.36
CA LEU A 334 -0.04 23.50 5.00
C LEU A 334 0.09 22.48 6.15
N PRO A 335 1.23 21.78 6.23
CA PRO A 335 1.47 20.80 7.28
C PRO A 335 1.87 21.50 8.59
N ARG A 336 1.97 20.76 9.69
CA ARG A 336 2.47 21.28 10.98
C ARG A 336 3.89 20.77 11.27
N PRO A 337 4.72 21.54 12.00
CA PRO A 337 5.95 21.01 12.58
C PRO A 337 5.71 19.68 13.31
N GLY A 338 6.53 18.67 13.01
CA GLY A 338 6.43 17.31 13.54
C GLY A 338 5.57 16.35 12.72
N GLU A 339 4.77 16.83 11.77
CA GLU A 339 3.96 15.99 10.88
C GLU A 339 4.85 15.20 9.91
N ILE A 340 4.50 13.93 9.64
CA ILE A 340 5.17 13.11 8.63
C ILE A 340 4.35 13.20 7.35
N LEU A 341 5.02 13.57 6.26
CA LEU A 341 4.44 13.73 4.93
C LEU A 341 4.98 12.66 4.02
N ALA A 342 4.10 12.10 3.21
CA ALA A 342 4.45 11.18 2.15
C ALA A 342 3.89 11.67 0.81
N ALA A 343 4.64 11.50 -0.27
CA ALA A 343 4.17 11.80 -1.62
C ALA A 343 4.64 10.72 -2.58
N THR A 344 3.78 10.41 -3.55
CA THR A 344 4.11 9.50 -4.66
C THR A 344 5.08 10.15 -5.66
N SER A 345 5.50 9.40 -6.66
CA SER A 345 6.32 9.90 -7.77
C SER A 345 5.51 10.86 -8.65
N THR A 346 6.03 12.08 -8.83
CA THR A 346 5.50 13.11 -9.74
C THR A 346 6.68 13.82 -10.43
N PRO A 347 6.46 14.67 -11.45
CA PRO A 347 7.54 15.47 -12.03
C PRO A 347 8.26 16.38 -11.02
N VAL A 348 7.58 16.81 -9.95
CA VAL A 348 8.16 17.64 -8.87
C VAL A 348 8.82 16.78 -7.79
N THR A 349 8.31 15.58 -7.55
CA THR A 349 8.80 14.60 -6.57
C THR A 349 9.18 13.30 -7.28
N PRO A 350 10.19 13.29 -8.16
CA PRO A 350 10.47 12.15 -9.03
C PRO A 350 10.85 10.88 -8.26
N HIS A 351 11.35 11.03 -7.03
CA HIS A 351 11.68 9.92 -6.14
C HIS A 351 10.64 9.74 -5.02
N GLY A 352 9.46 10.33 -5.13
CA GLY A 352 8.52 10.46 -4.02
C GLY A 352 9.05 11.33 -2.88
N LEU A 353 8.33 11.33 -1.76
CA LEU A 353 8.75 11.97 -0.52
C LEU A 353 8.35 11.10 0.68
N LEU A 354 9.22 11.03 1.69
CA LEU A 354 8.87 10.58 3.03
C LEU A 354 9.66 11.41 4.03
N VAL A 355 9.03 12.46 4.57
CA VAL A 355 9.72 13.51 5.32
C VAL A 355 8.95 13.94 6.56
N LYS A 356 9.66 14.38 7.59
CA LYS A 356 9.12 14.96 8.82
C LYS A 356 9.33 16.46 8.81
N VAL A 357 8.26 17.21 9.00
CA VAL A 357 8.27 18.67 8.96
C VAL A 357 9.03 19.23 10.16
N ARG A 358 9.95 20.16 9.90
CA ARG A 358 10.71 20.88 10.92
C ARG A 358 10.13 22.25 11.21
N SER A 359 9.88 23.03 10.16
CA SER A 359 9.33 24.38 10.28
C SER A 359 8.49 24.70 9.05
N VAL A 360 7.60 25.67 9.22
CA VAL A 360 6.73 26.19 8.16
C VAL A 360 6.82 27.69 8.20
N ASP A 361 7.25 28.30 7.10
CA ASP A 361 7.32 29.74 6.90
C ASP A 361 6.57 30.11 5.62
N GLY A 362 5.38 30.70 5.77
CA GLY A 362 4.45 30.91 4.67
C GLY A 362 4.10 29.61 3.95
N ARG A 363 4.48 29.50 2.67
CA ARG A 363 4.28 28.31 1.82
C ARG A 363 5.53 27.44 1.68
N THR A 364 6.58 27.80 2.39
CA THR A 364 7.85 27.09 2.40
C THR A 364 7.92 26.22 3.64
N VAL A 365 8.20 24.94 3.46
CA VAL A 365 8.26 23.95 4.53
C VAL A 365 9.66 23.37 4.53
N GLU A 366 10.38 23.53 5.64
CA GLU A 366 11.62 22.77 5.85
C GLU A 366 11.26 21.40 6.45
N ALA A 367 11.85 20.36 5.90
CA ALA A 367 11.64 18.99 6.35
C ALA A 367 12.95 18.19 6.37
N MET A 368 12.96 17.11 7.13
CA MET A 368 14.05 16.12 7.16
C MET A 368 13.49 14.75 6.77
N PRO A 369 14.33 13.77 6.39
CA PRO A 369 13.83 12.44 6.03
C PRO A 369 13.15 11.80 7.23
N ALA A 370 12.01 11.13 6.99
CA ALA A 370 11.30 10.39 8.01
C ALA A 370 11.57 8.88 7.88
N ARG A 371 11.48 8.17 9.00
CA ARG A 371 11.53 6.70 9.02
C ARG A 371 10.19 6.12 8.60
N LEU A 372 10.22 5.00 7.90
CA LEU A 372 9.00 4.27 7.53
C LEU A 372 8.32 3.70 8.79
N THR A 373 9.10 3.29 9.79
CA THR A 373 8.57 2.87 11.10
C THR A 373 7.93 4.00 11.91
N GLU A 374 8.32 5.25 11.67
CA GLU A 374 7.65 6.42 12.27
C GLU A 374 6.34 6.75 11.54
N ALA A 375 6.29 6.51 10.23
CA ALA A 375 5.13 6.73 9.36
C ALA A 375 4.10 5.58 9.43
N ILE A 376 4.55 4.39 9.79
CA ILE A 376 3.80 3.15 9.85
C ILE A 376 4.36 2.38 11.04
N PRO A 377 3.72 2.44 12.22
CA PRO A 377 4.27 1.79 13.41
C PRO A 377 4.39 0.27 13.29
N GLU A 378 3.52 -0.37 12.50
CA GLU A 378 3.52 -1.82 12.24
C GLU A 378 3.20 -2.06 10.77
N GLY A 379 4.02 -2.84 10.07
CA GLY A 379 3.88 -3.01 8.63
C GLY A 379 4.75 -4.12 8.05
N THR A 380 4.45 -4.43 6.78
CA THR A 380 5.18 -5.40 5.98
C THR A 380 5.42 -4.85 4.58
N ILE A 381 6.52 -5.28 3.96
CA ILE A 381 6.84 -5.09 2.55
C ILE A 381 7.09 -6.49 1.98
N ASP A 382 6.50 -6.77 0.82
CA ASP A 382 6.67 -8.01 0.05
C ASP A 382 6.62 -7.59 -1.42
N GLU A 383 7.74 -7.09 -1.92
CA GLU A 383 7.82 -6.47 -3.24
C GLU A 383 8.90 -7.09 -4.10
N THR A 384 8.46 -7.57 -5.25
CA THR A 384 9.31 -7.99 -6.36
C THR A 384 9.27 -6.94 -7.46
N PHE A 385 10.43 -6.56 -7.98
CA PHE A 385 10.50 -5.73 -9.19
C PHE A 385 11.55 -6.25 -10.18
N THR A 386 11.18 -6.25 -11.46
CA THR A 386 12.07 -6.59 -12.58
C THR A 386 12.37 -5.31 -13.35
N LEU A 387 13.64 -5.06 -13.67
CA LEU A 387 14.01 -3.88 -14.45
C LEU A 387 14.20 -4.24 -15.92
N GLY A 388 13.71 -3.40 -16.81
CA GLY A 388 13.88 -3.56 -18.26
C GLY A 388 14.24 -2.24 -18.94
N ALA A 389 14.63 -2.33 -20.21
CA ALA A 389 15.03 -1.18 -21.03
C ALA A 389 13.88 -0.18 -21.33
N GLY A 390 12.62 -0.59 -21.16
CA GLY A 390 11.43 0.26 -21.27
C GLY A 390 10.66 0.28 -19.96
N GLY A 391 10.33 1.47 -19.45
CA GLY A 391 9.66 1.68 -18.16
C GLY A 391 8.55 0.67 -17.85
N VAL A 392 8.70 -0.08 -16.76
CA VAL A 392 7.86 -1.26 -16.52
C VAL A 392 6.69 -0.92 -15.60
N THR A 393 5.54 -0.72 -16.23
CA THR A 393 4.25 -1.16 -15.68
C THR A 393 4.16 -2.69 -15.75
N ALA A 394 3.91 -3.32 -14.59
CA ALA A 394 3.42 -4.70 -14.38
C ALA A 394 4.38 -5.91 -14.56
N ARG A 395 4.05 -6.96 -13.80
CA ARG A 395 4.75 -8.23 -13.55
C ARG A 395 4.98 -9.13 -14.79
N SER A 396 5.79 -8.71 -15.77
CA SER A 396 6.41 -9.61 -16.76
C SER A 396 7.85 -9.18 -17.09
N ALA A 397 8.69 -10.14 -17.48
CA ALA A 397 10.13 -10.00 -17.68
C ALA A 397 10.48 -8.77 -18.54
N GLY A 398 11.22 -7.82 -17.97
CA GLY A 398 11.72 -6.66 -18.70
C GLY A 398 12.79 -7.08 -19.71
N ASP A 399 12.81 -6.43 -20.88
CA ASP A 399 13.85 -6.64 -21.87
C ASP A 399 15.24 -6.37 -21.24
N PRO A 400 16.25 -7.21 -21.52
CA PRO A 400 17.57 -7.05 -20.94
C PRO A 400 18.20 -5.70 -21.30
N VAL A 401 18.94 -5.12 -20.36
CA VAL A 401 19.80 -3.96 -20.62
C VAL A 401 21.01 -4.43 -21.41
N VAL A 402 21.06 -4.07 -22.69
CA VAL A 402 22.19 -4.41 -23.57
C VAL A 402 23.11 -3.21 -23.71
N GLN A 403 24.37 -3.36 -23.30
CA GLN A 403 25.41 -2.36 -23.43
C GLN A 403 26.56 -2.89 -24.29
N PRO A 404 26.86 -2.27 -25.46
CA PRO A 404 28.07 -2.57 -26.20
C PRO A 404 29.31 -2.06 -25.46
N ILE A 405 30.39 -2.82 -25.55
CA ILE A 405 31.69 -2.50 -24.96
C ILE A 405 32.67 -2.26 -26.11
N ARG A 406 33.33 -1.09 -26.08
CA ARG A 406 34.50 -0.80 -26.92
C ARG A 406 35.43 0.11 -26.12
N GLN A 407 36.57 -0.43 -25.71
CA GLN A 407 37.57 0.29 -24.93
C GLN A 407 38.95 0.07 -25.50
N THR A 408 39.73 1.15 -25.57
CA THR A 408 41.14 1.12 -25.99
C THR A 408 42.00 1.40 -24.76
N VAL A 409 42.83 0.43 -24.38
CA VAL A 409 43.68 0.51 -23.20
C VAL A 409 45.12 0.76 -23.63
N PRO A 410 45.74 1.87 -23.20
CA PRO A 410 47.15 2.12 -23.50
C PRO A 410 48.05 1.14 -22.74
N CYS A 411 49.10 0.67 -23.40
CA CYS A 411 50.10 -0.23 -22.82
C CYS A 411 51.49 0.42 -22.84
N SER A 412 52.39 -0.08 -21.99
CA SER A 412 53.81 0.31 -22.06
C SER A 412 54.40 0.01 -23.44
N GLY A 413 55.35 0.82 -23.92
CA GLY A 413 56.04 0.56 -25.19
C GLY A 413 55.24 0.96 -26.45
N GLY A 414 54.17 1.74 -26.30
CA GLY A 414 53.39 2.28 -27.43
C GLY A 414 52.34 1.32 -27.99
N ALA A 415 52.23 0.10 -27.44
CA ALA A 415 51.17 -0.83 -27.80
C ALA A 415 49.81 -0.40 -27.25
N THR A 416 48.73 -0.85 -27.89
CA THR A 416 47.35 -0.62 -27.45
C THR A 416 46.59 -1.93 -27.41
N ALA A 417 45.83 -2.16 -26.34
CA ALA A 417 44.88 -3.26 -26.26
C ALA A 417 43.48 -2.76 -26.63
N GLU A 418 42.74 -3.53 -27.42
CA GLU A 418 41.32 -3.28 -27.70
C GLU A 418 40.46 -4.33 -26.99
N ILE A 419 39.47 -3.87 -26.25
CA ILE A 419 38.46 -4.70 -25.60
C ILE A 419 37.12 -4.35 -26.24
N THR A 420 36.52 -5.33 -26.94
CA THR A 420 35.23 -5.18 -27.60
C THR A 420 34.25 -6.23 -27.11
N GLY A 421 32.96 -5.97 -27.17
CA GLY A 421 31.97 -6.95 -26.72
C GLY A 421 30.59 -6.37 -26.48
N SER A 422 29.79 -7.13 -25.73
CA SER A 422 28.49 -6.71 -25.24
C SER A 422 28.20 -7.34 -23.89
N VAL A 423 27.48 -6.63 -23.04
CA VAL A 423 26.91 -7.14 -21.80
C VAL A 423 25.39 -6.98 -21.89
N SER A 424 24.65 -8.03 -21.58
CA SER A 424 23.19 -8.08 -21.53
C SER A 424 22.79 -8.49 -20.13
N ILE A 425 21.99 -7.68 -19.44
CA ILE A 425 21.63 -7.91 -18.04
C ILE A 425 20.12 -7.81 -17.88
N ALA A 426 19.49 -8.86 -17.39
CA ALA A 426 18.09 -8.87 -16.97
C ALA A 426 18.02 -9.02 -15.45
N PRO A 427 17.84 -7.90 -14.71
CA PRO A 427 17.85 -7.93 -13.26
C PRO A 427 16.44 -8.05 -12.68
N ARG A 428 16.32 -8.89 -11.65
CA ARG A 428 15.16 -9.02 -10.78
C ARG A 428 15.60 -8.77 -9.34
N PHE A 429 14.79 -8.06 -8.57
CA PHE A 429 15.04 -7.81 -7.16
C PHE A 429 13.80 -8.09 -6.34
N ASP A 430 14.02 -8.55 -5.12
CA ASP A 430 13.00 -8.79 -4.12
C ASP A 430 13.43 -8.06 -2.84
N LEU A 431 12.50 -7.29 -2.27
CA LEU A 431 12.65 -6.56 -1.02
C LEU A 431 11.50 -6.97 -0.09
N ASP A 432 11.84 -7.63 1.01
CA ASP A 432 10.88 -7.95 2.06
C ASP A 432 11.26 -7.26 3.35
N ALA A 433 10.26 -6.81 4.10
CA ALA A 433 10.47 -6.29 5.43
C ALA A 433 9.25 -6.56 6.31
N SER A 434 9.47 -6.71 7.61
CA SER A 434 8.41 -6.74 8.62
C SER A 434 8.88 -6.01 9.87
N TRP A 435 7.97 -5.26 10.47
CA TRP A 435 8.24 -4.56 11.72
C TRP A 435 6.98 -4.37 12.54
N THR A 436 7.20 -4.14 13.83
CA THR A 436 6.16 -3.81 14.80
C THR A 436 6.57 -2.56 15.57
N SER A 437 5.71 -2.13 16.49
CA SER A 437 6.02 -1.06 17.45
C SER A 437 7.27 -1.33 18.31
N ARG A 438 7.75 -2.58 18.38
CA ARG A 438 8.98 -2.97 19.10
C ARG A 438 10.25 -2.87 18.25
N GLY A 439 10.11 -2.59 16.96
CA GLY A 439 11.22 -2.55 16.01
C GLY A 439 11.05 -3.53 14.85
N VAL A 440 12.11 -3.63 14.06
CA VAL A 440 12.16 -4.42 12.83
C VAL A 440 12.38 -5.90 13.17
N SER A 441 11.48 -6.77 12.73
CA SER A 441 11.57 -8.22 12.95
C SER A 441 12.39 -8.91 11.87
N ALA A 442 12.21 -8.51 10.61
CA ALA A 442 12.99 -9.07 9.49
C ALA A 442 13.11 -8.07 8.33
N VAL A 443 14.23 -8.14 7.60
CA VAL A 443 14.44 -7.45 6.32
C VAL A 443 15.27 -8.34 5.41
N SER A 444 14.81 -8.58 4.18
CA SER A 444 15.61 -9.22 3.14
C SER A 444 15.69 -8.34 1.91
N PHE A 445 16.86 -8.32 1.30
CA PHE A 445 17.06 -7.77 -0.03
C PHE A 445 17.88 -8.76 -0.84
N THR A 446 17.31 -9.24 -1.94
CA THR A 446 17.93 -10.18 -2.86
C THR A 446 17.82 -9.65 -4.28
N GLY A 447 18.89 -9.78 -5.05
CA GLY A 447 18.87 -9.54 -6.49
C GLY A 447 19.33 -10.76 -7.25
N THR A 448 18.55 -11.13 -8.27
CA THR A 448 18.89 -12.14 -9.26
C THR A 448 19.25 -11.44 -10.57
N LEU A 449 20.48 -11.62 -11.02
CA LEU A 449 21.01 -11.07 -12.26
C LEU A 449 21.17 -12.22 -13.27
N THR A 450 20.40 -12.17 -14.35
CA THR A 450 20.69 -13.00 -15.53
C THR A 450 21.58 -12.19 -16.46
N GLU A 451 22.81 -12.66 -16.66
CA GLU A 451 23.86 -11.97 -17.40
C GLU A 451 24.27 -12.80 -18.63
N ASP A 452 24.35 -12.15 -19.79
CA ASP A 452 25.06 -12.65 -20.97
C ASP A 452 26.16 -11.67 -21.34
N VAL A 453 27.41 -12.09 -21.21
CA VAL A 453 28.59 -11.27 -21.43
C VAL A 453 29.43 -11.89 -22.53
N GLN A 454 29.72 -11.13 -23.57
CA GLN A 454 30.63 -11.52 -24.64
C GLN A 454 31.76 -10.51 -24.69
N LEU A 455 33.00 -10.95 -24.43
CA LEU A 455 34.19 -10.12 -24.48
C LEU A 455 35.21 -10.69 -25.45
N LYS A 456 35.79 -9.81 -26.26
CA LYS A 456 36.90 -10.09 -27.15
C LYS A 456 38.01 -9.08 -26.86
N THR A 457 39.22 -9.60 -26.71
CA THR A 457 40.40 -8.77 -26.47
C THR A 457 41.45 -9.04 -27.55
N SER A 458 42.09 -7.97 -28.04
CA SER A 458 43.24 -8.04 -28.92
C SER A 458 44.34 -7.08 -28.47
N ILE A 459 45.60 -7.52 -28.59
CA ILE A 459 46.77 -6.69 -28.34
C ILE A 459 47.76 -6.90 -29.48
N ASN A 460 48.17 -5.82 -30.12
CA ASN A 460 49.17 -5.82 -31.18
C ASN A 460 50.49 -5.26 -30.61
N GLY A 461 51.39 -6.13 -30.14
CA GLY A 461 52.71 -5.74 -29.63
C GLY A 461 53.08 -6.39 -28.30
N SER A 462 54.10 -5.84 -27.64
CA SER A 462 54.51 -6.23 -26.28
C SER A 462 54.33 -5.06 -25.32
N GLY A 463 53.86 -5.34 -24.11
CA GLY A 463 53.65 -4.33 -23.09
C GLY A 463 52.80 -4.79 -21.92
N SER A 464 52.87 -4.03 -20.82
CA SER A 464 51.94 -4.09 -19.70
C SER A 464 50.81 -3.09 -19.90
N CYS A 465 49.57 -3.54 -19.80
CA CYS A 465 48.35 -2.75 -19.93
C CYS A 465 47.60 -2.77 -18.59
N SER A 466 47.05 -1.63 -18.19
CA SER A 466 46.18 -1.55 -17.02
C SER A 466 45.08 -0.53 -17.27
N LEU A 467 43.84 -0.99 -17.11
CA LEU A 467 42.63 -0.21 -17.06
C LEU A 467 42.11 -0.32 -15.63
N LYS A 468 42.19 0.79 -14.88
CA LYS A 468 41.49 0.89 -13.59
C LYS A 468 39.98 0.83 -13.82
N GLU A 469 39.23 0.53 -12.76
CA GLU A 469 37.76 0.53 -12.80
C GLU A 469 37.22 1.79 -13.49
N THR A 470 36.71 1.62 -14.71
CA THR A 470 36.29 2.72 -15.60
C THR A 470 34.81 2.55 -15.90
N ALA A 471 34.04 3.62 -15.72
CA ALA A 471 32.61 3.61 -16.04
C ALA A 471 32.40 3.45 -17.56
N LEU A 472 31.54 2.50 -17.93
CA LEU A 472 31.17 2.24 -19.32
C LEU A 472 30.02 3.16 -19.80
N LEU A 473 29.22 3.69 -18.87
CA LEU A 473 28.14 4.64 -19.16
C LEU A 473 28.54 6.04 -18.71
N ALA A 474 28.27 7.04 -19.56
CA ALA A 474 28.55 8.45 -19.25
C ALA A 474 27.77 8.96 -18.02
N ALA A 475 26.56 8.43 -17.81
CA ALA A 475 25.76 8.62 -16.61
C ALA A 475 25.07 7.30 -16.24
N PRO A 476 24.77 7.05 -14.95
CA PRO A 476 23.99 5.89 -14.55
C PRO A 476 22.62 5.85 -15.26
N ILE A 477 22.21 4.66 -15.68
CA ILE A 477 20.84 4.44 -16.17
C ILE A 477 19.91 4.54 -14.98
N ARG A 478 19.02 5.52 -15.01
CA ARG A 478 17.93 5.67 -14.03
C ARG A 478 16.69 4.97 -14.56
N PHE A 479 16.22 3.97 -13.84
CA PHE A 479 14.97 3.29 -14.19
C PHE A 479 13.77 4.11 -13.72
N GLN A 480 12.60 3.82 -14.27
CA GLN A 480 11.37 4.45 -13.80
C GLN A 480 11.14 4.14 -12.31
N PRO A 481 10.71 5.14 -11.51
CA PRO A 481 10.41 4.92 -10.10
C PRO A 481 9.30 3.89 -9.92
N VAL A 482 9.56 2.86 -9.14
CA VAL A 482 8.57 1.87 -8.72
C VAL A 482 7.88 2.41 -7.48
N THR A 483 6.56 2.58 -7.54
CA THR A 483 5.77 3.01 -6.38
C THR A 483 4.93 1.83 -5.90
N PHE A 484 5.06 1.49 -4.63
CA PHE A 484 4.18 0.56 -3.93
C PHE A 484 3.66 1.20 -2.64
N SER A 485 2.61 0.63 -2.08
CA SER A 485 1.99 1.16 -0.87
C SER A 485 2.37 0.30 0.32
N VAL A 486 2.81 0.94 1.41
CA VAL A 486 2.92 0.28 2.70
C VAL A 486 1.83 0.88 3.58
N GLY A 487 0.77 0.12 3.83
CA GLY A 487 -0.47 0.72 4.31
C GLY A 487 -0.91 1.86 3.37
N PRO A 488 -1.20 3.08 3.87
CA PRO A 488 -1.53 4.22 3.02
C PRO A 488 -0.32 4.99 2.50
N VAL A 489 0.90 4.72 2.96
CA VAL A 489 2.10 5.51 2.60
C VAL A 489 2.65 5.02 1.26
N PRO A 490 2.70 5.86 0.21
CA PRO A 490 3.41 5.50 -1.02
C PRO A 490 4.91 5.49 -0.73
N VAL A 491 5.56 4.36 -0.98
CA VAL A 491 7.01 4.22 -0.96
C VAL A 491 7.48 4.12 -2.40
N VAL A 492 8.43 4.97 -2.75
CA VAL A 492 8.96 5.07 -4.11
C VAL A 492 10.40 4.58 -4.11
N ILE A 493 10.68 3.54 -4.91
CA ILE A 493 12.03 3.04 -5.14
C ILE A 493 12.49 3.50 -6.51
N THR A 494 13.65 4.13 -6.59
CA THR A 494 14.30 4.49 -7.86
C THR A 494 15.60 3.68 -8.01
N PRO A 495 15.60 2.66 -8.88
CA PRO A 495 16.80 1.93 -9.24
C PRO A 495 17.72 2.73 -10.16
N GLU A 496 19.02 2.58 -9.96
CA GLU A 496 20.06 3.10 -10.84
C GLU A 496 21.09 2.00 -11.14
N LEU A 497 21.55 1.92 -12.39
CA LEU A 497 22.59 1.00 -12.86
C LEU A 497 23.78 1.78 -13.40
N GLN A 498 24.97 1.45 -12.94
CA GLN A 498 26.23 1.83 -13.56
C GLN A 498 27.06 0.57 -13.87
N LEU A 499 27.71 0.56 -15.03
CA LEU A 499 28.55 -0.54 -15.49
C LEU A 499 30.01 -0.11 -15.45
N TYR A 500 30.87 -0.98 -14.94
CA TYR A 500 32.30 -0.74 -14.91
C TYR A 500 33.06 -1.84 -15.65
N LEU A 501 34.16 -1.47 -16.27
CA LEU A 501 35.15 -2.37 -16.83
C LEU A 501 36.50 -2.07 -16.19
N ASP A 502 37.24 -3.11 -15.87
CA ASP A 502 38.67 -3.03 -15.59
C ASP A 502 39.40 -4.20 -16.23
N ALA A 503 40.68 -3.99 -16.47
CA ALA A 503 41.52 -5.00 -17.08
C ALA A 503 42.98 -4.78 -16.69
N THR A 504 43.73 -5.86 -16.58
CA THR A 504 45.18 -5.82 -16.44
C THR A 504 45.78 -6.91 -17.33
N GLY A 505 47.01 -6.71 -17.79
CA GLY A 505 47.69 -7.75 -18.53
C GLY A 505 49.11 -7.38 -18.87
N SER A 506 49.94 -8.40 -19.04
CA SER A 506 51.31 -8.26 -19.54
C SER A 506 51.50 -9.24 -20.69
N VAL A 507 51.84 -8.75 -21.88
CA VAL A 507 52.09 -9.61 -23.04
C VAL A 507 53.46 -9.34 -23.63
N ARG A 508 54.18 -10.41 -24.00
CA ARG A 508 55.47 -10.31 -24.71
C ARG A 508 55.34 -10.47 -26.23
N ALA A 509 54.13 -10.69 -26.74
CA ALA A 509 53.79 -10.81 -28.15
C ALA A 509 52.29 -10.55 -28.36
N ALA A 510 51.84 -10.52 -29.62
CA ALA A 510 50.42 -10.34 -29.94
C ALA A 510 49.54 -11.42 -29.27
N LEU A 511 48.37 -10.99 -28.78
CA LEU A 511 47.39 -11.82 -28.09
C LEU A 511 46.01 -11.54 -28.69
N ALA A 512 45.27 -12.58 -29.05
CA ALA A 512 43.86 -12.50 -29.36
C ALA A 512 43.10 -13.64 -28.65
N THR A 513 42.00 -13.30 -27.99
CA THR A 513 41.12 -14.27 -27.32
C THR A 513 39.71 -13.71 -27.17
N SER A 514 38.75 -14.60 -26.95
CA SER A 514 37.40 -14.24 -26.57
C SER A 514 36.89 -15.16 -25.46
N ALA A 515 36.02 -14.60 -24.62
CA ALA A 515 35.31 -15.31 -23.58
C ALA A 515 33.85 -14.85 -23.58
N GLY A 516 32.97 -15.82 -23.49
CA GLY A 516 31.54 -15.65 -23.30
C GLY A 516 31.10 -16.23 -21.97
N GLN A 517 30.08 -15.62 -21.38
CA GLN A 517 29.47 -16.08 -20.14
C GLN A 517 27.96 -15.93 -20.23
N THR A 518 27.25 -16.96 -19.83
CA THR A 518 25.82 -16.89 -19.49
C THR A 518 25.68 -17.31 -18.04
N ALA A 519 25.22 -16.43 -17.16
CA ALA A 519 25.10 -16.72 -15.74
C ALA A 519 23.77 -16.22 -15.16
N SER A 520 23.30 -16.93 -14.14
CA SER A 520 22.22 -16.48 -13.25
C SER A 520 22.79 -16.40 -11.85
N VAL A 521 22.81 -15.20 -11.27
CA VAL A 521 23.47 -14.91 -9.99
C VAL A 521 22.46 -14.31 -9.05
N THR A 522 22.17 -15.00 -7.96
CA THR A 522 21.35 -14.49 -6.86
C THR A 522 22.25 -14.15 -5.68
N ALA A 523 22.23 -12.88 -5.26
CA ALA A 523 22.95 -12.41 -4.09
C ALA A 523 22.04 -11.54 -3.22
N GLY A 524 22.11 -11.71 -1.91
CA GLY A 524 21.29 -10.95 -0.96
C GLY A 524 21.73 -11.10 0.48
N LEU A 525 21.07 -10.33 1.34
CA LEU A 525 21.19 -10.44 2.79
C LEU A 525 19.79 -10.56 3.40
N ALA A 526 19.64 -11.47 4.35
CA ALA A 526 18.45 -11.61 5.17
C ALA A 526 18.78 -11.31 6.64
N TYR A 527 18.19 -10.25 7.18
CA TYR A 527 18.18 -9.91 8.58
C TYR A 527 16.92 -10.48 9.24
N ARG A 528 17.07 -11.20 10.36
CA ARG A 528 15.97 -11.65 11.21
C ARG A 528 16.42 -11.69 12.67
N ASP A 529 15.65 -11.04 13.55
CA ASP A 529 15.86 -11.05 15.01
C ASP A 529 17.32 -10.79 15.43
N GLY A 530 17.96 -9.76 14.85
CA GLY A 530 19.34 -9.38 15.16
C GLY A 530 20.43 -10.18 14.44
N THR A 531 20.08 -11.21 13.67
CA THR A 531 21.02 -12.04 12.93
C THR A 531 20.96 -11.75 11.44
N VAL A 532 22.11 -11.58 10.79
CA VAL A 532 22.22 -11.42 9.33
C VAL A 532 22.76 -12.70 8.70
N ARG A 533 22.10 -13.17 7.64
CA ARG A 533 22.54 -14.33 6.85
C ARG A 533 22.68 -13.96 5.37
N PRO A 534 23.73 -14.45 4.68
CA PRO A 534 23.84 -14.31 3.24
C PRO A 534 22.79 -15.18 2.54
N VAL A 535 22.25 -14.66 1.44
CA VAL A 535 21.47 -15.41 0.46
C VAL A 535 22.31 -15.45 -0.80
N ALA A 536 22.68 -16.65 -1.23
CA ALA A 536 23.56 -16.87 -2.37
C ALA A 536 23.08 -18.09 -3.13
N ASP A 537 22.83 -17.92 -4.42
CA ASP A 537 22.63 -19.00 -5.36
C ASP A 537 23.22 -18.57 -6.70
N PHE A 538 23.83 -19.48 -7.45
CA PHE A 538 24.35 -19.13 -8.76
C PHE A 538 24.44 -20.34 -9.68
N SER A 539 24.33 -20.06 -10.97
CA SER A 539 24.71 -20.97 -12.05
C SER A 539 25.41 -20.19 -13.14
N ALA A 540 26.43 -20.77 -13.76
CA ALA A 540 27.17 -20.11 -14.81
C ALA A 540 27.61 -21.11 -15.88
N ARG A 541 27.58 -20.67 -17.13
CA ARG A 541 28.12 -21.36 -18.28
C ARG A 541 29.10 -20.45 -18.97
N PHE A 542 30.25 -21.00 -19.32
CA PHE A 542 31.32 -20.25 -19.96
C PHE A 542 31.62 -20.83 -21.33
N THR A 543 31.89 -19.95 -22.28
CA THR A 543 32.43 -20.27 -23.59
C THR A 543 33.72 -19.49 -23.78
N TYR A 544 34.67 -20.03 -24.54
CA TYR A 544 35.94 -19.34 -24.80
C TYR A 544 36.52 -19.76 -26.14
N GLN A 545 37.34 -18.89 -26.72
CA GLN A 545 38.26 -19.23 -27.80
C GLN A 545 39.68 -19.32 -27.23
N PRO A 546 40.38 -20.46 -27.40
CA PRO A 546 41.75 -20.61 -26.91
C PRO A 546 42.63 -19.45 -27.35
N PRO A 547 43.44 -18.88 -26.45
CA PRO A 547 44.27 -17.72 -26.77
C PRO A 547 45.38 -18.13 -27.74
N THR A 548 45.58 -17.34 -28.80
CA THR A 548 46.73 -17.50 -29.70
C THR A 548 47.93 -16.79 -29.10
N VAL A 549 48.73 -17.51 -28.30
CA VAL A 549 49.90 -16.92 -27.61
C VAL A 549 51.19 -17.51 -28.12
N SER A 550 52.13 -16.66 -28.54
CA SER A 550 53.45 -17.08 -29.01
C SER A 550 54.56 -17.01 -27.95
N ARG A 551 54.34 -16.32 -26.81
CA ARG A 551 55.30 -16.15 -25.68
C ARG A 551 54.57 -15.90 -24.35
N ASN A 552 55.28 -15.60 -23.26
CA ASN A 552 54.63 -15.38 -21.97
C ASN A 552 53.63 -14.20 -21.98
N ALA A 553 52.39 -14.47 -21.57
CA ALA A 553 51.27 -13.57 -21.39
C ALA A 553 50.54 -13.85 -20.07
N THR A 554 50.07 -12.78 -19.43
CA THR A 554 49.04 -12.80 -18.39
C THR A 554 47.99 -11.78 -18.74
N ALA A 555 46.73 -12.07 -18.46
CA ALA A 555 45.63 -11.13 -18.70
C ALA A 555 44.52 -11.35 -17.68
N GLN A 556 43.84 -10.30 -17.28
CA GLN A 556 42.62 -10.34 -16.50
C GLN A 556 41.71 -9.23 -16.98
N ALA A 557 40.43 -9.52 -17.17
CA ALA A 557 39.41 -8.52 -17.43
C ALA A 557 38.18 -8.82 -16.58
N GLY A 558 37.48 -7.78 -16.15
CA GLY A 558 36.25 -7.92 -15.39
C GLY A 558 35.23 -6.86 -15.74
N VAL A 559 33.96 -7.28 -15.75
CA VAL A 559 32.79 -6.39 -15.90
C VAL A 559 32.03 -6.41 -14.59
N SER A 560 31.74 -5.22 -14.06
CA SER A 560 31.11 -5.06 -12.75
C SER A 560 29.86 -4.18 -12.86
N PRO A 561 28.65 -4.76 -12.95
CA PRO A 561 27.43 -3.98 -12.78
C PRO A 561 27.22 -3.61 -11.31
N LYS A 562 26.89 -2.34 -11.07
CA LYS A 562 26.56 -1.81 -9.75
C LYS A 562 25.16 -1.21 -9.78
N PHE A 563 24.27 -1.80 -8.99
CA PHE A 563 22.92 -1.31 -8.76
C PHE A 563 22.85 -0.54 -7.44
N SER A 564 22.24 0.63 -7.47
CA SER A 564 21.88 1.40 -6.28
C SER A 564 20.40 1.74 -6.30
N PHE A 565 19.78 1.70 -5.12
CA PHE A 565 18.35 1.96 -4.96
C PHE A 565 18.16 3.18 -4.07
N LEU A 566 17.38 4.15 -4.54
CA LEU A 566 16.90 5.26 -3.71
C LEU A 566 15.52 4.89 -3.18
N ILE A 567 15.29 5.02 -1.87
CA ILE A 567 13.97 4.85 -1.26
C ILE A 567 13.47 6.23 -0.80
N SER A 568 12.41 6.71 -1.42
CA SER A 568 11.88 8.07 -1.23
C SER A 568 12.96 9.15 -1.43
N GLY A 569 13.89 8.93 -2.37
CA GLY A 569 15.05 9.79 -2.65
C GLY A 569 16.27 9.56 -1.74
N VAL A 570 16.13 8.84 -0.64
CA VAL A 570 17.23 8.55 0.29
C VAL A 570 18.04 7.34 -0.21
N PRO A 571 19.39 7.36 -0.16
CA PRO A 571 20.22 6.20 -0.49
C PRO A 571 19.82 4.96 0.31
N GLY A 572 19.50 3.88 -0.39
CA GLY A 572 19.06 2.60 0.15
C GLY A 572 20.02 1.45 -0.21
N PRO A 573 19.49 0.24 -0.45
CA PRO A 573 20.30 -0.94 -0.73
C PRO A 573 21.20 -0.79 -1.96
N ARG A 574 22.27 -1.59 -1.99
CA ARG A 574 23.17 -1.69 -3.14
C ARG A 574 23.51 -3.14 -3.41
N LEU A 575 23.67 -3.46 -4.69
CA LEU A 575 24.13 -4.76 -5.15
C LEU A 575 25.19 -4.55 -6.22
N SER A 576 26.28 -5.29 -6.14
CA SER A 576 27.31 -5.31 -7.15
C SER A 576 27.70 -6.74 -7.45
N SER A 577 27.77 -7.09 -8.73
CA SER A 577 28.44 -8.31 -9.17
C SER A 577 29.72 -7.94 -9.93
N ARG A 578 30.58 -8.92 -10.11
CA ARG A 578 31.76 -8.83 -10.94
C ARG A 578 32.01 -10.20 -11.56
N ALA A 579 31.82 -10.25 -12.86
CA ALA A 579 32.26 -11.34 -13.72
C ALA A 579 33.67 -11.03 -14.21
N SER A 580 34.56 -12.01 -14.17
CA SER A 580 35.96 -11.84 -14.60
C SER A 580 36.52 -13.09 -15.26
N VAL A 581 37.47 -12.87 -16.17
CA VAL A 581 38.25 -13.93 -16.82
C VAL A 581 39.73 -13.61 -16.63
N ARG A 582 40.51 -14.63 -16.32
CA ARG A 582 41.94 -14.52 -16.02
C ARG A 582 42.72 -15.59 -16.80
N LEU A 583 43.74 -15.16 -17.52
CA LEU A 583 44.73 -16.00 -18.16
C LEU A 583 46.03 -15.92 -17.35
N GLY A 584 46.44 -17.05 -16.78
CA GLY A 584 47.66 -17.17 -15.98
C GLY A 584 48.67 -18.14 -16.59
N GLY A 585 49.96 -17.79 -16.53
CA GLY A 585 51.06 -18.67 -16.95
C GLY A 585 51.13 -18.88 -18.47
N THR A 586 52.32 -19.10 -19.00
CA THR A 586 52.56 -19.33 -20.45
C THR A 586 54.02 -19.80 -20.60
N PRO A 587 54.35 -20.72 -21.53
CA PRO A 587 53.48 -21.32 -22.56
C PRO A 587 52.46 -22.33 -22.01
N GLN A 588 52.67 -22.85 -20.80
CA GLN A 588 51.65 -23.59 -20.07
C GLN A 588 50.69 -22.60 -19.41
N TRP A 589 49.55 -22.35 -20.07
CA TRP A 589 48.56 -21.40 -19.62
C TRP A 589 47.35 -22.08 -18.97
N THR A 590 46.72 -21.35 -18.06
CA THR A 590 45.44 -21.69 -17.42
C THR A 590 44.48 -20.52 -17.65
N LEU A 591 43.29 -20.83 -18.16
CA LEU A 591 42.19 -19.88 -18.28
C LEU A 591 41.20 -20.13 -17.14
N GLU A 592 40.96 -19.11 -16.33
CA GLU A 592 40.08 -19.13 -15.16
C GLU A 592 38.94 -18.13 -15.37
N ALA A 593 37.72 -18.52 -15.01
CA ALA A 593 36.61 -17.61 -14.83
C ALA A 593 36.34 -17.39 -13.34
N GLY A 594 36.00 -16.17 -12.97
CA GLY A 594 35.67 -15.79 -11.60
C GLY A 594 34.38 -14.96 -11.57
N LEU A 595 33.53 -15.24 -10.59
CA LEU A 595 32.32 -14.48 -10.31
C LEU A 595 32.30 -14.11 -8.83
N THR A 596 32.10 -12.83 -8.55
CA THR A 596 31.89 -12.33 -7.19
C THR A 596 30.63 -11.47 -7.13
N ALA A 597 29.91 -11.51 -6.01
CA ALA A 597 28.79 -10.61 -5.77
C ALA A 597 28.75 -10.15 -4.32
N GLY A 598 28.51 -8.85 -4.15
CA GLY A 598 28.42 -8.17 -2.87
C GLY A 598 27.09 -7.43 -2.74
N VAL A 599 26.61 -7.31 -1.50
CA VAL A 599 25.34 -6.67 -1.16
C VAL A 599 25.53 -5.79 0.06
N ARG A 600 25.00 -4.58 -0.01
CA ARG A 600 24.78 -3.71 1.16
C ARG A 600 23.28 -3.52 1.36
N LEU A 601 22.76 -4.13 2.42
CA LEU A 601 21.41 -3.91 2.91
C LEU A 601 21.40 -2.66 3.80
N ALA A 602 21.25 -1.49 3.16
CA ALA A 602 21.04 -0.22 3.84
C ALA A 602 19.58 0.20 3.64
N VAL A 603 18.80 0.19 4.73
CA VAL A 603 17.44 0.75 4.77
C VAL A 603 17.40 1.76 5.93
N PRO A 604 17.90 2.99 5.71
CA PRO A 604 17.98 4.01 6.77
C PRO A 604 16.62 4.30 7.42
N GLN A 605 15.54 4.18 6.64
CA GLN A 605 14.16 4.33 7.08
C GLN A 605 13.70 3.26 8.08
N LEU A 606 14.38 2.12 8.15
CA LEU A 606 14.16 1.03 9.10
C LEU A 606 15.32 0.92 10.12
N GLY A 607 16.38 1.71 9.97
CA GLY A 607 17.56 1.67 10.85
C GLY A 607 18.46 0.45 10.64
N VAL A 608 18.38 -0.21 9.48
CA VAL A 608 19.20 -1.38 9.13
C VAL A 608 20.32 -0.95 8.19
N ASP A 609 21.57 -1.27 8.51
CA ASP A 609 22.73 -1.08 7.62
C ASP A 609 23.73 -2.21 7.83
N HIS A 610 23.74 -3.17 6.90
CA HIS A 610 24.65 -4.30 6.88
C HIS A 610 25.23 -4.49 5.48
N GLY A 611 26.50 -4.87 5.39
CA GLY A 611 27.16 -5.12 4.11
C GLY A 611 28.01 -6.37 4.14
N ARG A 612 28.09 -7.04 2.99
CA ARG A 612 29.08 -8.07 2.67
C ARG A 612 29.47 -7.93 1.21
N ASP A 613 30.76 -7.80 0.95
CA ASP A 613 31.27 -7.61 -0.41
C ASP A 613 31.42 -8.94 -1.18
N ASP A 614 31.35 -10.08 -0.50
CA ASP A 614 31.62 -11.43 -1.02
C ASP A 614 30.53 -12.45 -0.63
N VAL A 615 29.26 -12.10 -0.82
CA VAL A 615 28.12 -13.02 -0.62
C VAL A 615 28.21 -14.22 -1.55
N VAL A 616 28.62 -13.98 -2.81
CA VAL A 616 28.96 -15.03 -3.78
C VAL A 616 30.44 -14.88 -4.10
N ARG A 617 31.18 -15.99 -4.07
CA ARG A 617 32.54 -16.08 -4.57
C ARG A 617 32.75 -17.42 -5.26
N TYR A 618 33.05 -17.37 -6.54
CA TYR A 618 33.24 -18.53 -7.38
C TYR A 618 34.43 -18.35 -8.31
N GLU A 619 35.26 -19.38 -8.46
CA GLU A 619 36.38 -19.43 -9.38
C GLU A 619 36.43 -20.83 -10.02
N GLN A 620 36.60 -20.91 -11.34
CA GLN A 620 36.66 -22.15 -12.10
C GLN A 620 37.74 -22.11 -13.17
N ALA A 621 38.59 -23.13 -13.22
CA ALA A 621 39.49 -23.35 -14.35
C ALA A 621 38.68 -23.86 -15.56
N LEU A 622 38.67 -23.08 -16.64
CA LEU A 622 37.95 -23.39 -17.88
C LEU A 622 38.79 -24.26 -18.82
N ALA A 623 40.10 -24.01 -18.86
CA ALA A 623 41.01 -24.68 -19.79
C ALA A 623 42.46 -24.56 -19.35
N THR A 624 43.26 -25.52 -19.80
CA THR A 624 44.73 -25.50 -19.70
C THR A 624 45.35 -25.82 -21.05
N SER A 625 46.62 -25.46 -21.23
CA SER A 625 47.38 -25.73 -22.46
C SER A 625 47.46 -27.21 -22.87
N SER A 626 47.10 -28.16 -21.99
CA SER A 626 47.12 -29.60 -22.23
C SER A 626 45.74 -30.22 -22.53
N SER A 627 44.66 -29.45 -22.46
CA SER A 627 43.30 -29.96 -22.69
C SER A 627 42.89 -29.77 -24.15
N PRO A 628 42.41 -30.81 -24.87
CA PRO A 628 41.89 -30.63 -26.22
C PRO A 628 40.62 -29.76 -26.18
N ALA A 629 40.42 -28.96 -27.24
CA ALA A 629 39.27 -28.09 -27.39
C ALA A 629 37.98 -28.92 -27.49
N THR A 630 37.19 -29.01 -26.43
CA THR A 630 35.88 -29.67 -26.49
C THR A 630 34.86 -29.05 -25.54
N THR A 631 33.78 -28.54 -26.16
CA THR A 631 32.35 -28.43 -25.77
C THR A 631 31.91 -27.84 -24.42
N PRO A 632 30.72 -27.20 -24.36
CA PRO A 632 30.25 -26.44 -23.19
C PRO A 632 30.09 -27.33 -21.95
N VAL A 633 30.68 -26.94 -20.82
CA VAL A 633 30.50 -27.60 -19.53
C VAL A 633 29.35 -26.89 -18.80
N GLY A 634 28.27 -27.62 -18.52
CA GLY A 634 27.17 -27.17 -17.66
C GLY A 634 27.38 -27.67 -16.24
N GLY A 635 27.37 -26.76 -15.27
CA GLY A 635 27.34 -27.03 -13.82
C GLY A 635 26.14 -26.33 -13.19
#